data_AF-A0A3D2XWI6-F1
#
_entry.id   AF-A0A3D2XWI6-F1
#
_cell.length_a   1.000
_cell.length_b   1.000
_cell.length_c   1.000
_cell.angle_alpha   90.00
_cell.angle_beta   90.00
_cell.angle_gamma   90.00
#
_symmetry.space_group_name_H-M   'P 1'
#
loop_
_entity.id
_entity.type
_entity.pdbx_description
1 polymer ?
#
loop_
_entity_poly.entity_id
_entity_poly.type
_entity_poly.pdbx_seq_one_letter_code
_entity_poly.pdbx_strand_id
1 'polypeptide(L)'
;GAKEVIGIDIDPQALQASVDNAQRNQVADRLKVFLPADQPSLQADIVMANILSGPLLELQDVITGYCKADGLLVLSGILAEQVERIEQAYARDITLDISAIDQEWARVSGRRHG
;
A
#
# COMPACT_ATOMS: atom_id res chain seq x y z
N GLY A 1 14.00 10.27 2.19
CA GLY A 1 13.55 8.95 2.70
C GLY A 1 12.50 9.16 3.77
N ALA A 2 11.67 8.16 4.06
CA ALA A 2 10.66 8.25 5.12
C ALA A 2 11.30 8.32 6.52
N LYS A 3 10.60 8.95 7.48
CA LYS A 3 11.00 9.00 8.88
C LYS A 3 10.85 7.63 9.57
N GLU A 4 9.79 6.91 9.22
CA GLU A 4 9.43 5.57 9.72
C GLU A 4 8.69 4.82 8.61
N VAL A 5 8.85 3.50 8.56
CA VAL A 5 8.19 2.59 7.62
C VAL A 5 7.59 1.43 8.39
N ILE A 6 6.36 1.07 8.04
CA ILE A 6 5.65 -0.07 8.59
C ILE A 6 5.30 -1.01 7.44
N GLY A 7 5.72 -2.27 7.56
CA GLY A 7 5.39 -3.35 6.64
C GLY A 7 4.40 -4.32 7.28
N ILE A 8 3.39 -4.72 6.54
CA ILE A 8 2.42 -5.75 6.95
C ILE A 8 2.38 -6.80 5.85
N ASP A 9 2.58 -8.06 6.20
CA ASP A 9 2.50 -9.19 5.26
C ASP A 9 1.96 -10.42 6.00
N ILE A 10 1.22 -11.26 5.27
CA ILE A 10 0.67 -12.52 5.79
C ILE A 10 1.75 -13.60 5.92
N ASP A 11 2.84 -13.50 5.17
CA ASP A 11 3.92 -14.48 5.14
C ASP A 11 5.07 -14.05 6.08
N PRO A 12 5.32 -14.79 7.19
CA PRO A 12 6.46 -14.53 8.06
C PRO A 12 7.81 -14.49 7.34
N GLN A 13 7.96 -15.24 6.23
CA GLN A 13 9.19 -15.23 5.45
C GLN A 13 9.40 -13.91 4.72
N ALA A 14 8.33 -13.28 4.21
CA ALA A 14 8.40 -11.96 3.59
C ALA A 14 8.80 -10.88 4.60
N LEU A 15 8.31 -10.99 5.85
CA LEU A 15 8.71 -10.08 6.92
C LEU A 15 10.20 -10.23 7.27
N GLN A 16 10.68 -11.46 7.42
CA GLN A 16 12.10 -11.72 7.67
C GLN A 16 12.98 -11.20 6.54
N ALA A 17 12.59 -11.47 5.28
CA ALA A 17 13.31 -10.97 4.11
C ALA A 17 13.36 -9.43 4.07
N SER A 18 12.28 -8.76 4.48
CA SER A 18 12.22 -7.29 4.57
C SER A 18 13.19 -6.75 5.62
N VAL A 19 13.28 -7.39 6.79
CA VAL A 19 14.24 -7.02 7.84
C VAL A 19 15.68 -7.23 7.37
N ASP A 20 15.99 -8.38 6.76
CA ASP A 20 17.32 -8.69 6.25
C ASP A 20 17.76 -7.68 5.16
N ASN A 21 16.84 -7.32 4.27
CA ASN A 21 17.09 -6.32 3.23
C ASN A 21 17.29 -4.92 3.84
N ALA A 22 16.52 -4.55 4.85
CA ALA A 22 16.69 -3.27 5.55
C ALA A 22 18.04 -3.21 6.28
N GLN A 23 18.50 -4.31 6.87
CA GLN A 23 19.82 -4.39 7.51
C GLN A 23 20.95 -4.23 6.51
N ARG A 24 20.89 -4.93 5.37
CA ARG A 24 21.87 -4.79 4.27
C ARG A 24 21.97 -3.36 3.76
N ASN A 25 20.84 -2.64 3.72
CA ASN A 25 20.76 -1.24 3.31
C ASN A 25 20.94 -0.24 4.46
N GLN A 26 21.26 -0.69 5.68
CA GLN A 26 21.51 0.18 6.84
C GLN A 26 20.34 1.11 7.21
N VAL A 27 19.10 0.63 7.04
CA VAL A 27 17.85 1.37 7.34
C VAL A 27 16.91 0.61 8.27
N ALA A 28 17.38 -0.48 8.89
CA ALA A 28 16.58 -1.34 9.76
C ALA A 28 16.04 -0.61 11.00
N ASP A 29 16.70 0.46 11.46
CA ASP A 29 16.25 1.32 12.56
C ASP A 29 14.92 2.04 12.28
N ARG A 30 14.51 2.11 11.01
CA ARG A 30 13.31 2.82 10.56
C ARG A 30 12.19 1.89 10.09
N LEU A 31 12.42 0.58 10.02
CA LEU A 31 11.44 -0.40 9.56
C LEU A 31 10.87 -1.18 10.75
N LYS A 32 9.54 -1.26 10.83
CA LYS A 32 8.82 -2.20 11.69
C LYS A 32 7.94 -3.09 10.83
N VAL A 33 7.90 -4.37 11.14
CA VAL A 33 7.13 -5.37 10.39
C VAL A 33 6.12 -6.07 11.30
N PHE A 34 4.94 -6.35 10.78
CA PHE A 34 3.85 -6.98 11.53
C PHE A 34 3.14 -8.04 10.69
N LEU A 35 2.68 -9.10 11.35
CA LEU A 35 1.62 -9.95 10.81
C LEU A 35 0.28 -9.19 10.91
N PRO A 36 -0.75 -9.51 10.10
CA PRO A 36 -2.04 -8.83 10.17
C PRO A 36 -2.70 -8.91 11.55
N ALA A 37 -2.50 -10.01 12.28
CA ALA A 37 -3.03 -10.18 13.64
C ALA A 37 -2.46 -9.16 14.63
N ASP A 38 -1.25 -8.67 14.38
CA ASP A 38 -0.52 -7.73 15.22
C ASP A 38 -0.44 -6.33 14.59
N GLN A 39 -1.26 -6.07 13.56
CA GLN A 39 -1.21 -4.81 12.84
C GLN A 39 -1.54 -3.63 13.76
N PRO A 40 -0.78 -2.53 13.69
CA PRO A 40 -1.01 -1.39 14.54
C PRO A 40 -2.27 -0.63 14.10
N SER A 41 -2.85 0.12 15.03
CA SER A 41 -3.83 1.17 14.71
C SER A 41 -3.08 2.49 14.56
N LEU A 42 -3.00 3.01 13.34
CA LEU A 42 -2.35 4.28 13.01
C LEU A 42 -2.84 4.82 11.68
N GLN A 43 -2.43 6.05 11.38
CA GLN A 43 -2.54 6.60 10.03
C GLN A 43 -1.17 7.11 9.56
N ALA A 44 -0.86 6.86 8.31
CA ALA A 44 0.39 7.21 7.63
C ALA A 44 0.17 8.34 6.63
N ASP A 45 1.22 9.14 6.41
CA ASP A 45 1.21 10.21 5.40
C ASP A 45 1.18 9.63 3.97
N ILE A 46 1.69 8.40 3.80
CA ILE A 46 1.71 7.65 2.55
C ILE A 46 1.39 6.19 2.85
N VAL A 47 0.47 5.60 2.10
CA VAL A 47 0.15 4.17 2.13
C VAL A 47 0.45 3.55 0.76
N MET A 48 1.09 2.40 0.76
CA MET A 48 1.40 1.64 -0.46
C MET A 48 0.98 0.19 -0.30
N ALA A 49 0.30 -0.35 -1.32
CA ALA A 49 -0.01 -1.77 -1.42
C ALA A 49 0.35 -2.26 -2.83
N ASN A 50 1.29 -3.19 -2.92
CA ASN A 50 1.69 -3.83 -4.18
C ASN A 50 1.37 -5.32 -4.12
N ILE A 51 0.09 -5.64 -4.30
CA ILE A 51 -0.49 -6.99 -4.13
C ILE A 51 -1.55 -7.22 -5.22
N LEU A 52 -2.11 -8.42 -5.27
CA LEU A 52 -3.12 -8.78 -6.28
C LEU A 52 -4.40 -7.93 -6.15
N SER A 53 -5.08 -7.71 -7.28
CA SER A 53 -6.30 -6.90 -7.36
C SER A 53 -7.47 -7.41 -6.51
N GLY A 54 -7.61 -8.73 -6.34
CA GLY A 54 -8.63 -9.32 -5.44
C GLY A 54 -8.48 -8.80 -4.00
N PRO A 55 -7.34 -9.04 -3.34
CA PRO A 55 -7.03 -8.45 -2.05
C PRO A 55 -7.13 -6.93 -1.98
N LEU A 56 -6.71 -6.20 -3.04
CA LEU A 56 -6.86 -4.74 -3.07
C LEU A 56 -8.33 -4.30 -2.96
N LEU A 57 -9.26 -5.06 -3.53
CA LEU A 57 -10.70 -4.78 -3.43
C LEU A 57 -11.26 -5.21 -2.07
N GLU A 58 -10.89 -6.38 -1.58
CA GLU A 58 -11.35 -6.92 -0.30
C GLU A 58 -10.89 -6.06 0.90
N LEU A 59 -9.71 -5.46 0.79
CA LEU A 59 -9.07 -4.70 1.85
C LEU A 59 -9.21 -3.18 1.70
N GLN A 60 -10.06 -2.69 0.78
CA GLN A 60 -10.15 -1.26 0.44
C GLN A 60 -10.33 -0.36 1.68
N ASP A 61 -11.19 -0.74 2.62
CA ASP A 61 -11.51 0.07 3.79
C ASP A 61 -10.37 0.04 4.81
N VAL A 62 -9.68 -1.10 4.91
CA VAL A 62 -8.49 -1.27 5.77
C VAL A 62 -7.33 -0.43 5.24
N ILE A 63 -7.01 -0.57 3.95
CA ILE A 63 -5.93 0.16 3.28
C ILE A 63 -6.17 1.67 3.35
N THR A 64 -7.39 2.11 3.01
CA THR A 64 -7.76 3.53 3.08
C THR A 64 -7.76 4.03 4.52
N GLY A 65 -8.17 3.20 5.48
CA GLY A 65 -8.15 3.49 6.92
C GLY A 65 -6.77 3.89 7.44
N TYR A 66 -5.71 3.28 6.90
CA TYR A 66 -4.32 3.61 7.21
C TYR A 66 -3.83 4.92 6.60
N CYS A 67 -4.51 5.51 5.61
CA CYS A 67 -4.05 6.74 4.98
C CYS A 67 -4.61 7.94 5.75
N LYS A 68 -3.81 8.94 6.14
CA LYS A 68 -4.36 10.17 6.76
C LYS A 68 -5.26 10.93 5.79
N ALA A 69 -6.11 11.80 6.33
CA ALA A 69 -6.71 12.88 5.54
C ALA A 69 -5.61 13.65 4.79
N ASP A 70 -5.85 13.96 3.50
CA ASP A 70 -4.87 14.52 2.56
C ASP A 70 -3.59 13.68 2.33
N GLY A 71 -3.53 12.45 2.85
CA GLY A 71 -2.44 11.51 2.66
C GLY A 71 -2.42 10.89 1.27
N LEU A 72 -1.28 10.33 0.87
CA LEU A 72 -1.11 9.71 -0.45
C LEU A 72 -1.38 8.20 -0.39
N LEU A 73 -2.00 7.69 -1.45
CA LEU A 73 -2.21 6.26 -1.66
C LEU A 73 -1.57 5.82 -2.97
N VAL A 74 -0.89 4.68 -2.94
CA VAL A 74 -0.35 4.01 -4.14
C VAL A 74 -0.73 2.54 -4.13
N LEU A 75 -1.42 2.10 -5.18
CA LEU A 75 -1.83 0.72 -5.41
C LEU A 75 -1.12 0.20 -6.67
N SER A 76 -0.55 -1.00 -6.57
CA SER A 76 0.21 -1.68 -7.64
C SER A 76 -0.06 -3.18 -7.58
N GLY A 77 0.42 -3.93 -8.58
CA GLY A 77 0.11 -5.36 -8.74
C GLY A 77 -1.21 -5.58 -9.49
N ILE A 78 -1.62 -4.56 -10.26
CA ILE A 78 -2.88 -4.49 -10.99
C ILE A 78 -2.59 -4.77 -12.46
N LEU A 79 -3.41 -5.61 -13.10
CA LEU A 79 -3.38 -5.76 -14.56
C LEU A 79 -4.10 -4.59 -15.23
N ALA A 80 -3.65 -4.15 -16.40
CA ALA A 80 -4.21 -2.99 -17.11
C ALA A 80 -5.73 -3.07 -17.31
N GLU A 81 -6.26 -4.26 -17.60
CA GLU A 81 -7.70 -4.53 -17.73
C GLU A 81 -8.50 -4.42 -16.43
N GLN A 82 -7.83 -4.39 -15.28
CA GLN A 82 -8.44 -4.33 -13.94
C GLN A 82 -8.46 -2.91 -13.36
N VAL A 83 -7.81 -1.94 -14.02
CA VAL A 83 -7.64 -0.57 -13.52
C VAL A 83 -8.98 0.07 -13.18
N GLU A 84 -9.94 0.05 -14.11
CA GLU A 84 -11.24 0.70 -13.92
C GLU A 84 -11.96 0.18 -12.67
N ARG A 85 -11.87 -1.13 -12.41
CA ARG A 85 -12.47 -1.75 -11.23
C ARG A 85 -11.81 -1.30 -9.93
N ILE A 86 -10.48 -1.13 -9.92
CA ILE A 86 -9.75 -0.62 -8.76
C ILE A 86 -10.08 0.87 -8.55
N GLU A 87 -10.09 1.67 -9.61
CA GLU A 87 -10.43 3.09 -9.52
C GLU A 87 -11.84 3.29 -8.94
N GLN A 88 -12.83 2.57 -9.45
CA GLN A 88 -14.21 2.63 -8.94
C GLN A 88 -14.31 2.30 -7.44
N ALA A 89 -13.55 1.31 -6.97
CA ALA A 89 -13.56 0.90 -5.56
C ALA A 89 -12.99 1.99 -4.63
N TYR A 90 -11.90 2.64 -5.05
CA TYR A 90 -11.20 3.62 -4.22
C TYR A 90 -11.69 5.07 -4.41
N ALA A 91 -12.42 5.37 -5.49
CA ALA A 91 -12.88 6.73 -5.82
C ALA A 91 -13.79 7.38 -4.76
N ARG A 92 -14.43 6.58 -3.89
CA ARG A 92 -15.27 7.10 -2.79
C ARG A 92 -14.44 7.91 -1.79
N ASP A 93 -13.23 7.46 -1.50
CA ASP A 93 -12.40 7.98 -0.41
C ASP A 93 -11.12 8.66 -0.90
N ILE A 94 -10.76 8.43 -2.16
CA ILE A 94 -9.51 8.89 -2.77
C ILE A 94 -9.82 9.72 -4.02
N THR A 95 -9.24 10.91 -4.08
CA THR A 95 -9.10 11.67 -5.33
C THR A 95 -7.97 11.05 -6.14
N LEU A 96 -8.34 10.33 -7.21
CA LEU A 96 -7.41 9.55 -8.02
C LEU A 96 -6.66 10.41 -9.03
N ASP A 97 -5.38 10.10 -9.21
CA ASP A 97 -4.57 10.58 -10.33
C ASP A 97 -4.88 9.76 -11.59
N ILE A 98 -4.32 10.20 -12.73
CA ILE A 98 -4.32 9.37 -13.94
C ILE A 98 -3.48 8.11 -13.68
N SER A 99 -4.11 6.94 -13.79
CA SER A 99 -3.43 5.65 -13.67
C SER A 99 -2.30 5.51 -14.67
N ALA A 100 -1.17 5.00 -14.19
CA ALA A 100 -0.01 4.71 -15.02
C ALA A 100 -0.05 3.25 -15.46
N ILE A 101 0.15 2.99 -16.76
CA ILE A 101 0.16 1.65 -17.34
C ILE A 101 1.53 1.43 -18.00
N ASP A 102 2.13 0.28 -17.72
CA ASP A 102 3.35 -0.21 -18.36
C ASP A 102 3.12 -1.67 -18.77
N GLN A 103 2.98 -1.88 -20.09
CA GLN A 103 2.60 -3.17 -20.68
C GLN A 103 1.30 -3.70 -20.07
N GLU A 104 1.33 -4.88 -19.46
CA GLU A 104 0.19 -5.50 -18.78
C GLU A 104 -0.03 -4.99 -17.36
N TRP A 105 0.91 -4.25 -16.77
CA TRP A 105 0.84 -3.80 -15.39
C TRP A 105 0.36 -2.35 -15.27
N ALA A 106 -0.30 -2.05 -14.17
CA ALA A 106 -0.77 -0.73 -13.86
C ALA A 106 -0.54 -0.34 -12.40
N ARG A 107 -0.50 0.98 -12.19
CA ARG A 107 -0.47 1.63 -10.89
C ARG A 107 -1.61 2.64 -10.80
N VAL A 108 -2.41 2.51 -9.76
CA VAL A 108 -3.43 3.49 -9.37
C VAL A 108 -2.87 4.29 -8.19
N SER A 109 -2.96 5.62 -8.23
CA SER A 109 -2.53 6.47 -7.12
C SER A 109 -3.49 7.62 -6.90
N GLY A 110 -3.40 8.26 -5.73
CA GLY A 110 -4.19 9.44 -5.46
C GLY A 110 -3.98 9.98 -4.05
N ARG A 111 -4.87 10.89 -3.65
CA ARG A 111 -4.88 11.52 -2.34
C ARG A 111 -6.19 11.25 -1.61
N ARG A 112 -6.13 10.84 -0.34
CA ARG A 112 -7.32 10.65 0.48
C ARG A 112 -8.04 11.98 0.71
N HIS A 113 -9.37 11.95 0.68
CA HIS A 113 -10.20 13.11 1.01
C HIS A 113 -9.88 13.66 2.41
N GLY A 114 -9.96 14.99 2.53
CA GLY A 114 -9.83 15.73 3.79
C GLY A 114 -11.02 15.57 4.72
#